data_AF-A0A4Q4JC13-F1
#
_entry.id   AF-A0A4Q4JC13-F1
#
_cell.length_a   1.000
_cell.length_b   1.000
_cell.length_c   1.000
_cell.angle_alpha   90.00
_cell.angle_beta   90.00
_cell.angle_gamma   90.00
#
_symmetry.space_group_name_H-M   'P 1'
#
loop_
_entity.id
_entity.type
_entity.pdbx_description
1 polymer ?
#
loop_
_entity_poly.entity_id
_entity_poly.type
_entity_poly.pdbx_seq_one_letter_code
_entity_poly.pdbx_strand_id
1 'polypeptide(L)'
;MSVSDSDFASNRQYDRQRRLLKALMRHADYGEIDILVRDVSEMGLGGRCDLDLAVGERVVILLPDCRPAPGKIAWRKGQSFGVQLEAQINPEAVRSRAPADRPADGYQVPEAFRPSGETKRPGFRTRVQGPDTNNKWR
;
A
#
# COMPACT_ATOMS: atom_id res chain seq x y z
N MET A 1 -27.27 29.31 14.91
CA MET A 1 -26.52 28.23 15.57
C MET A 1 -25.35 27.89 14.66
N SER A 2 -24.19 28.45 14.97
CA SER A 2 -22.97 28.30 14.16
C SER A 2 -22.25 27.04 14.65
N VAL A 3 -22.29 25.97 13.86
CA VAL A 3 -21.43 24.80 14.10
C VAL A 3 -20.00 25.22 13.82
N SER A 4 -19.16 25.19 14.85
CA SER A 4 -17.73 25.46 14.76
C SER A 4 -17.01 24.32 14.05
N ASP A 5 -16.16 24.63 13.07
CA ASP A 5 -15.31 23.70 12.30
C ASP A 5 -14.34 22.83 13.15
N SER A 6 -14.26 23.07 14.47
CA SER A 6 -13.33 22.39 15.39
C SER A 6 -13.65 20.91 15.67
N ASP A 7 -14.84 20.41 15.33
CA ASP A 7 -15.21 19.00 15.61
C ASP A 7 -14.54 17.99 14.64
N PHE A 8 -13.83 18.47 13.63
CA PHE A 8 -13.01 17.64 12.73
C PHE A 8 -11.53 17.55 13.14
N ALA A 9 -11.17 18.08 14.32
CA ALA A 9 -9.81 17.99 14.83
C ALA A 9 -9.40 16.52 15.05
N SER A 10 -8.64 16.00 14.09
CA SER A 10 -8.04 14.69 14.18
C SER A 10 -7.08 14.65 15.37
N ASN A 11 -7.38 13.84 16.40
CA ASN A 11 -6.50 13.56 17.56
C ASN A 11 -5.18 12.81 17.19
N ARG A 12 -4.72 12.92 15.95
CA ARG A 12 -3.53 12.26 15.44
C ARG A 12 -2.35 13.20 15.56
N GLN A 13 -1.25 12.69 16.12
CA GLN A 13 -0.04 13.46 16.37
C GLN A 13 0.84 13.67 15.13
N TYR A 14 0.72 12.82 14.11
CA TYR A 14 1.58 12.84 12.91
C TYR A 14 0.75 12.76 11.63
N ASP A 15 1.22 13.46 10.59
CA ASP A 15 0.66 13.32 9.24
C ASP A 15 0.94 11.91 8.68
N ARG A 16 -0.01 11.39 7.89
CA ARG A 16 0.01 10.01 7.39
C ARG A 16 -0.03 9.98 5.88
N GLN A 17 0.98 9.34 5.29
CA GLN A 17 1.00 9.03 3.88
C GLN A 17 0.22 7.75 3.63
N ARG A 18 -0.82 7.83 2.79
CA ARG A 18 -1.57 6.65 2.34
C ARG A 18 -0.65 5.76 1.49
N ARG A 19 -0.57 4.48 1.84
CA ARG A 19 0.30 3.49 1.20
C ARG A 19 -0.40 2.14 1.15
N LEU A 20 -0.53 1.54 -0.02
CA LEU A 20 -1.07 0.19 -0.15
C LEU A 20 0.06 -0.75 -0.59
N LEU A 21 0.61 -1.51 0.35
CA LEU A 21 1.67 -2.48 0.06
C LEU A 21 1.60 -3.69 0.98
N LYS A 22 2.14 -4.81 0.49
CA LYS A 22 2.36 -6.00 1.30
C LYS A 22 3.68 -5.86 2.07
N ALA A 23 3.66 -6.30 3.32
CA ALA A 23 4.82 -6.35 4.20
C ALA A 23 4.72 -7.58 5.09
N LEU A 24 5.78 -7.86 5.85
CA LEU A 24 5.76 -8.90 6.88
C LEU A 24 5.77 -8.27 8.27
N MET A 25 5.16 -8.97 9.23
CA MET A 25 5.23 -8.65 10.65
C MET A 25 5.77 -9.86 11.39
N ARG A 26 6.84 -9.67 12.15
CA ARG A 26 7.31 -10.67 13.13
C ARG A 26 6.55 -10.51 14.43
N HIS A 27 5.89 -11.58 14.84
CA HIS A 27 5.18 -11.74 16.11
C HIS A 27 5.79 -12.90 16.91
N ALA A 28 5.78 -12.81 18.24
CA ALA A 28 6.37 -13.83 19.10
C ALA A 28 5.67 -15.20 18.96
N ASP A 29 4.33 -15.21 18.95
CA ASP A 29 3.54 -16.45 18.97
C ASP A 29 3.22 -17.00 17.58
N TYR A 30 3.24 -16.16 16.55
CA TYR A 30 2.79 -16.50 15.20
C TYR A 30 3.92 -16.50 14.17
N GLY A 31 5.15 -16.13 14.56
CA GLY A 31 6.28 -16.02 13.63
C GLY A 31 6.12 -14.85 12.66
N GLU A 32 6.48 -15.07 11.39
CA GLU A 32 6.31 -14.08 10.32
C GLU A 32 4.93 -14.18 9.68
N ILE A 33 4.21 -13.05 9.65
CA ILE A 33 2.84 -12.96 9.17
C ILE A 33 2.78 -11.94 8.03
N ASP A 34 2.04 -12.27 6.96
CA ASP A 34 1.70 -11.31 5.92
C ASP A 34 0.74 -10.23 6.44
N ILE A 35 1.10 -8.97 6.19
CA ILE A 35 0.27 -7.82 6.51
C ILE A 35 0.07 -6.92 5.29
N LEU A 36 -1.05 -6.22 5.27
CA LEU A 36 -1.35 -5.19 4.28
C LEU A 36 -1.25 -3.81 4.94
N VAL A 37 -0.21 -3.05 4.59
CA VAL A 37 -0.05 -1.66 5.04
C VAL A 37 -1.03 -0.77 4.27
N ARG A 38 -1.65 0.19 4.97
CA ARG A 38 -2.66 1.13 4.45
C ARG A 38 -2.22 2.59 4.54
N ASP A 39 -1.46 2.92 5.57
CA ASP A 39 -0.91 4.24 5.80
C ASP A 39 0.31 4.17 6.72
N VAL A 40 1.21 5.13 6.57
CA VAL A 40 2.46 5.22 7.32
C VAL A 40 2.70 6.68 7.72
N SER A 41 3.18 6.87 8.94
CA SER A 41 3.72 8.13 9.47
C SER A 41 5.12 7.89 10.03
N GLU A 42 5.82 8.95 10.42
CA GLU A 42 7.19 8.81 10.97
C GLU A 42 7.25 7.87 12.17
N MET A 43 6.27 7.94 13.06
CA MET A 43 6.22 7.16 14.30
C MET A 43 5.14 6.06 14.32
N GLY A 44 4.54 5.73 13.17
CA GLY A 44 3.39 4.83 13.20
C GLY A 44 3.00 4.23 11.86
N LEU A 45 2.23 3.16 11.94
CA LEU A 45 1.74 2.43 10.76
C LEU A 45 0.30 1.97 10.98
N GLY A 46 -0.51 2.06 9.94
CA GLY A 46 -1.85 1.48 9.87
C GLY A 46 -1.87 0.30 8.88
N GLY A 47 -2.45 -0.82 9.29
CA GLY A 47 -2.46 -2.04 8.46
C GLY A 47 -3.65 -2.95 8.71
N ARG A 48 -3.66 -4.08 8.00
CA ARG A 48 -4.61 -5.18 8.19
C ARG A 48 -3.91 -6.53 8.20
N CYS A 49 -4.46 -7.46 8.97
CA CYS A 49 -4.10 -8.88 8.97
C CYS A 49 -5.29 -9.72 9.43
N ASP A 50 -5.24 -11.03 9.15
CA ASP A 50 -6.30 -11.96 9.52
C ASP A 50 -6.14 -12.55 10.92
N LEU A 51 -4.99 -12.31 11.56
CA LEU A 51 -4.74 -12.76 12.93
C LEU A 51 -5.32 -11.81 13.97
N ASP A 52 -5.61 -12.38 15.14
CA ASP A 52 -6.00 -11.63 16.32
C ASP A 52 -4.74 -11.17 17.06
N LEU A 53 -4.62 -9.84 17.22
CA LEU A 53 -3.46 -9.19 17.83
C LEU A 53 -3.95 -8.43 19.06
N ALA A 54 -3.27 -8.63 20.19
CA ALA A 54 -3.59 -7.89 21.40
C ALA A 54 -2.90 -6.53 21.43
N VAL A 55 -3.62 -5.53 21.95
CA VAL A 55 -3.05 -4.19 22.15
C VAL A 55 -1.93 -4.26 23.18
N GLY A 56 -0.81 -3.61 22.88
CA GLY A 56 0.40 -3.60 23.70
C GLY A 56 1.45 -4.64 23.30
N GLU A 57 1.11 -5.61 22.46
CA GLU A 57 2.05 -6.63 21.98
C GLU A 57 3.20 -6.02 21.19
N ARG A 58 4.40 -6.57 21.38
CA ARG A 58 5.60 -6.16 20.64
C ARG A 58 5.67 -6.89 19.31
N VAL A 59 5.92 -6.12 18.26
CA VAL A 59 6.05 -6.62 16.89
C VAL A 59 7.22 -5.96 16.20
N VAL A 60 7.73 -6.60 15.14
CA VAL A 60 8.72 -5.97 14.24
C VAL A 60 8.15 -5.95 12.84
N ILE A 61 7.99 -4.77 12.28
CA ILE A 61 7.48 -4.59 10.91
C ILE A 61 8.65 -4.64 9.93
N LEU A 62 8.54 -5.49 8.92
CA LEU A 62 9.50 -5.65 7.84
C LEU A 62 8.91 -4.99 6.58
N LEU A 63 9.18 -3.70 6.43
CA LEU A 63 8.79 -2.93 5.25
C LEU A 63 9.77 -3.19 4.09
N PRO A 64 9.31 -3.21 2.82
CA PRO A 64 10.19 -3.32 1.66
C PRO A 64 11.25 -2.21 1.65
N ASP A 65 12.49 -2.59 1.36
CA ASP A 65 13.65 -1.68 1.21
C ASP A 65 13.90 -0.75 2.42
N CYS A 66 13.36 -1.11 3.59
CA CYS A 66 13.50 -0.37 4.84
C CYS A 66 14.15 -1.25 5.91
N ARG A 67 14.74 -0.62 6.93
CA ARG A 67 15.21 -1.35 8.12
C ARG A 67 14.01 -1.93 8.88
N PRO A 68 14.16 -3.11 9.53
CA PRO A 68 13.15 -3.62 10.46
C PRO A 68 12.75 -2.55 11.47
N ALA A 69 11.45 -2.36 11.67
CA ALA A 69 10.89 -1.33 12.52
C ALA A 69 10.17 -1.95 13.73
N PRO A 70 10.83 -2.02 14.91
CA PRO A 70 10.18 -2.45 16.14
C PRO A 70 9.05 -1.51 16.55
N GLY A 71 8.00 -2.07 17.13
CA GLY A 71 6.84 -1.32 17.56
C GLY A 71 5.92 -2.11 18.48
N LYS A 72 4.83 -1.46 18.89
CA LYS A 72 3.76 -2.08 19.67
C LYS A 72 2.41 -1.89 18.99
N ILE A 73 1.54 -2.89 19.10
CA ILE A 73 0.15 -2.76 18.67
C ILE A 73 -0.53 -1.69 19.53
N ALA A 74 -0.90 -0.56 18.92
CA ALA A 74 -1.50 0.58 19.59
C ALA A 74 -3.03 0.48 19.66
N TRP A 75 -3.64 -0.15 18.66
CA TRP A 75 -5.08 -0.40 18.61
C TRP A 75 -5.40 -1.54 17.65
N ARG A 76 -6.57 -2.17 17.85
CA ARG A 76 -7.11 -3.21 17.00
C ARG A 76 -8.61 -2.99 16.77
N LYS A 77 -9.07 -3.17 15.54
CA LYS A 77 -10.49 -3.14 15.17
C LYS A 77 -10.79 -4.07 13.98
N GLY A 78 -11.51 -5.17 14.20
CA GLY A 78 -11.95 -6.08 13.14
C GLY A 78 -10.78 -6.87 12.52
N GLN A 79 -10.26 -6.47 11.36
CA GLN A 79 -8.97 -6.93 10.77
C GLN A 79 -7.91 -5.82 10.70
N SER A 80 -8.28 -4.60 11.05
CA SER A 80 -7.39 -3.45 11.02
C SER A 80 -6.64 -3.29 12.34
N PHE A 81 -5.41 -2.84 12.27
CA PHE A 81 -4.58 -2.53 13.43
C PHE A 81 -3.74 -1.28 13.19
N GLY A 82 -3.25 -0.70 14.28
CA GLY A 82 -2.22 0.33 14.24
C GLY A 82 -1.03 -0.07 15.09
N VAL A 83 0.16 0.33 14.63
CA VAL A 83 1.42 0.13 15.33
C VAL A 83 1.99 1.49 15.70
N GLN A 84 2.40 1.62 16.95
CA GLN A 84 3.28 2.70 17.41
C GLN A 84 4.72 2.22 17.26
N LEU A 85 5.52 2.91 16.46
CA LEU A 85 6.92 2.55 16.24
C LEU A 85 7.78 3.07 17.39
N GLU A 86 8.85 2.33 17.71
CA GLU A 86 9.83 2.73 18.73
C GLU A 86 10.87 3.73 18.19
N ALA A 87 11.05 3.79 16.88
CA ALA A 87 11.95 4.71 16.20
C ALA A 87 11.29 5.29 14.95
N GLN A 88 11.75 6.48 14.55
CA GLN A 88 11.26 7.14 13.35
C GLN A 88 11.66 6.38 12.08
N ILE A 89 10.73 6.34 11.12
CA ILE A 89 10.97 5.90 9.74
C ILE A 89 10.66 7.05 8.78
N ASN A 90 11.23 7.02 7.58
CA ASN A 90 10.87 7.97 6.52
C ASN A 90 9.67 7.44 5.73
N PRO A 91 8.46 8.03 5.83
CA PRO A 91 7.27 7.54 5.12
C PRO A 91 7.39 7.63 3.59
N GLU A 92 8.20 8.54 3.06
CA GLU A 92 8.39 8.72 1.61
C GLU A 92 9.25 7.62 0.98
N ALA A 93 10.13 7.02 1.78
CA ALA A 93 10.95 5.88 1.39
C ALA A 93 10.14 4.58 1.37
N VAL A 94 9.00 4.54 2.09
CA VAL A 94 8.13 3.36 2.12
C VAL A 94 7.35 3.24 0.82
N ARG A 95 7.82 2.34 -0.04
CA ARG A 95 7.26 2.09 -1.36
C ARG A 95 7.05 0.60 -1.57
N SER A 96 6.11 0.26 -2.45
CA SER A 96 6.02 -1.11 -2.95
C SER A 96 7.31 -1.45 -3.68
N ARG A 97 7.90 -2.62 -3.41
CA ARG A 97 8.97 -3.14 -4.24
C ARG A 97 8.50 -3.14 -5.69
N ALA A 98 9.29 -2.57 -6.60
CA ALA A 98 9.05 -2.79 -8.01
C ALA A 98 9.02 -4.32 -8.21
N PRO A 99 8.09 -4.86 -9.03
CA PRO A 99 8.18 -6.26 -9.40
C PRO A 99 9.62 -6.49 -9.89
N ALA A 100 10.31 -7.46 -9.28
CA ALA A 100 11.64 -7.82 -9.74
C ALA A 100 11.53 -8.04 -11.25
N ASP A 101 12.52 -7.57 -12.00
CA ASP A 101 12.62 -7.73 -13.45
C ASP A 101 12.79 -9.20 -13.89
N ARG A 102 12.37 -10.14 -13.04
CA ARG A 102 11.99 -11.46 -13.50
C ARG A 102 10.92 -11.19 -14.55
N PRO A 103 11.14 -11.51 -15.84
CA PRO A 103 10.03 -11.57 -16.75
C PRO A 103 9.06 -12.51 -16.05
N ALA A 104 7.92 -11.98 -15.59
CA ALA A 104 6.76 -12.83 -15.57
C ALA A 104 6.73 -13.30 -17.02
N ASP A 105 7.05 -14.57 -17.27
CA ASP A 105 6.78 -15.20 -18.56
C ASP A 105 5.33 -14.83 -18.80
N GLY A 106 5.13 -13.78 -19.60
CA GLY A 106 3.94 -12.95 -19.46
C GLY A 106 2.78 -13.88 -19.67
N TYR A 107 1.84 -13.97 -18.72
CA TYR A 107 0.84 -15.03 -18.70
C TYR A 107 0.28 -15.24 -20.11
N GLN A 108 0.74 -16.31 -20.76
CA GLN A 108 0.32 -16.65 -22.10
C GLN A 108 -0.97 -17.43 -21.94
N VAL A 109 -2.07 -16.87 -22.41
CA VAL A 109 -3.34 -17.60 -22.50
C VAL A 109 -3.05 -18.91 -23.25
N PRO A 110 -3.38 -20.11 -22.71
CA PRO A 110 -3.18 -21.36 -23.43
C PRO A 110 -3.90 -21.33 -24.77
N GLU A 111 -3.35 -22.00 -25.78
CA GLU A 111 -3.81 -21.89 -27.17
C GLU A 111 -5.31 -22.14 -27.34
N ALA A 112 -5.86 -23.14 -26.63
CA ALA A 112 -7.29 -23.48 -26.65
C ALA A 112 -8.22 -22.35 -26.14
N PHE A 113 -7.70 -21.40 -25.36
CA PHE A 113 -8.44 -20.26 -24.82
C PHE A 113 -8.07 -18.94 -25.50
N ARG A 114 -7.16 -18.94 -26.47
CA ARG A 114 -6.87 -17.75 -27.26
C ARG A 114 -8.03 -17.52 -28.22
N PRO A 115 -8.61 -16.30 -28.26
CA PRO A 115 -9.64 -16.02 -29.23
C PRO A 115 -9.06 -16.10 -30.65
N SER A 116 -9.80 -16.75 -31.55
CA SER A 116 -9.43 -16.89 -32.97
C SER A 116 -9.63 -15.61 -33.79
N GLY A 117 -10.19 -14.55 -33.20
CA GLY A 117 -10.49 -13.28 -33.85
C GLY A 117 -10.20 -12.06 -32.98
N GLU A 118 -10.38 -10.86 -33.54
CA GLU A 118 -10.16 -9.60 -32.83
C GLU A 118 -11.19 -9.40 -31.70
N THR A 119 -10.74 -9.51 -30.45
CA THR A 119 -11.57 -9.30 -29.24
C THR A 119 -11.37 -7.93 -28.61
N LYS A 120 -10.60 -7.04 -29.24
CA LYS A 120 -10.45 -5.66 -28.77
C LYS A 120 -11.80 -4.97 -28.83
N ARG A 121 -12.15 -4.22 -27.77
CA ARG A 121 -13.38 -3.43 -27.75
C ARG A 121 -13.39 -2.45 -28.92
N PRO A 122 -14.46 -2.44 -29.75
CA PRO A 122 -14.64 -1.39 -30.74
C PRO A 122 -14.55 -0.02 -30.06
N GLY A 123 -13.64 0.84 -30.54
CA GLY A 123 -13.37 2.17 -29.95
C GLY A 123 -12.24 2.25 -28.93
N PHE A 124 -11.73 1.12 -28.41
CA PHE A 124 -10.53 1.08 -27.56
C PHE A 124 -9.30 0.67 -28.39
N ARG A 125 -9.08 1.39 -29.50
CA ARG A 125 -7.83 1.26 -30.26
C ARG A 125 -6.77 2.07 -29.51
N THR A 126 -5.61 1.48 -29.29
CA THR A 126 -4.41 2.21 -28.85
C THR A 126 -4.37 3.52 -29.62
N ARG A 127 -4.31 4.67 -28.91
CA ARG A 127 -4.24 6.00 -29.55
C ARG A 127 -3.24 5.91 -30.70
N VAL A 128 -3.73 5.95 -31.92
CA VAL A 128 -2.89 6.30 -33.06
C VAL A 128 -2.44 7.71 -32.73
N GLN A 129 -1.13 7.95 -32.64
CA GLN A 129 -0.59 9.27 -32.43
C GLN A 129 -1.22 10.18 -33.50
N GLY A 130 -2.10 11.08 -33.08
CA GLY A 130 -2.72 12.04 -33.98
C GLY A 130 -1.63 12.91 -34.61
N PRO A 131 -1.84 13.46 -35.81
CA PRO A 131 -0.88 14.37 -36.41
C PRO A 131 -0.54 15.49 -35.43
N ASP A 132 0.75 15.82 -35.34
CA ASP A 132 1.28 16.84 -34.44
C ASP A 132 0.64 18.20 -34.78
N THR A 133 -0.35 18.63 -33.99
CA THR A 133 -1.00 19.93 -34.14
C THR A 133 -0.17 21.02 -33.46
N ASN A 134 1.13 21.08 -33.77
CA ASN A 134 2.00 22.16 -33.33
C ASN A 134 1.69 23.43 -34.14
N ASN A 135 0.51 24.01 -33.89
CA ASN A 135 0.17 25.33 -34.39
C ASN A 135 1.03 26.36 -33.64
N LYS A 136 2.10 26.82 -34.32
CA LYS A 136 2.83 28.03 -33.92
C LYS A 136 1.93 29.23 -34.18
N TRP A 137 1.35 29.78 -33.11
CA TRP A 137 0.65 31.05 -33.15
C TRP A 137 1.68 32.16 -33.40
N ARG A 138 1.53 32.87 -34.53
CA ARG A 138 2.24 34.12 -34.82
C ARG A 138 1.36 35.30 -34.46
#